data_AF-A0A2L0BZI9-F1
#
_entry.id   AF-A0A2L0BZI9-F1
#
_cell.length_a   1.000
_cell.length_b   1.000
_cell.length_c   1.000
_cell.angle_alpha   90.00
_cell.angle_beta   90.00
_cell.angle_gamma   90.00
#
_symmetry.space_group_name_H-M   'P 1'
#
loop_
_entity.id
_entity.type
_entity.pdbx_description
1 polymer ?
#
loop_
_entity_poly.entity_id
_entity_poly.type
_entity_poly.pdbx_seq_one_letter_code
_entity_poly.pdbx_strand_id
1 'polypeptide(L)'
;LMSLQWVHDNIQAFGGNPNNITLFGESAGAVSVSLHLLSPLSRNLFSQAIMQSGSPTAPWGIISREESILRGLRLAEAVNCPHDRDDIGAVVDCLKKKDAQDLVDNEWGTLGICEFPFVPIVDGAFLDESPQRALATKNFKKTNILMGSNTEEGYYFILYYLTELFKKEENIYISRQEFLTSVMELNPYVNSVARQAIVFEYTDWLNPEDPISNRDALDKMVGDYHFTCNVNEFAYRYAEVGNNVYMYYYKHRTIANPWPSWT
;
A
#
# COMPACT_ATOMS: atom_id res chain seq x y z
N LEU A 1 6.17 -4.28 16.49
CA LEU A 1 7.34 -4.90 17.18
C LEU A 1 7.09 -5.19 18.67
N MET A 2 6.89 -4.18 19.53
CA MET A 2 6.71 -4.42 20.98
C MET A 2 5.57 -5.40 21.31
N SER A 3 4.43 -5.29 20.61
CA SER A 3 3.33 -6.24 20.78
C SER A 3 3.70 -7.67 20.37
N LEU A 4 4.56 -7.86 19.36
CA LEU A 4 5.05 -9.18 18.98
C LEU A 4 5.95 -9.77 20.07
N GLN A 5 6.81 -8.94 20.67
CA GLN A 5 7.63 -9.36 21.80
C GLN A 5 6.76 -9.78 22.99
N TRP A 6 5.74 -8.97 23.32
CA TRP A 6 4.82 -9.30 24.40
C TRP A 6 4.10 -10.63 24.13
N VAL A 7 3.59 -10.86 22.91
CA VAL A 7 2.97 -12.14 22.54
C VAL A 7 3.98 -13.27 22.67
N HIS A 8 5.18 -13.13 22.11
CA HIS A 8 6.22 -14.14 22.20
C HIS A 8 6.54 -14.51 23.66
N ASP A 9 6.58 -13.54 24.57
CA ASP A 9 6.96 -13.75 25.97
C ASP A 9 5.80 -14.27 26.83
N ASN A 10 4.56 -13.98 26.46
CA ASN A 10 3.40 -14.18 27.36
C ASN A 10 2.34 -15.14 26.81
N ILE A 11 2.28 -15.41 25.50
CA ILE A 11 1.16 -16.14 24.89
C ILE A 11 1.03 -17.57 25.43
N GLN A 12 2.11 -18.15 25.96
CA GLN A 12 2.09 -19.46 26.62
C GLN A 12 1.14 -19.50 27.81
N ALA A 13 1.02 -18.40 28.57
CA ALA A 13 0.08 -18.31 29.70
C ALA A 13 -1.39 -18.36 29.26
N PHE A 14 -1.66 -18.06 27.99
CA PHE A 14 -2.99 -18.10 27.38
C PHE A 14 -3.22 -19.38 26.56
N GLY A 15 -2.31 -20.36 26.64
CA GLY A 15 -2.40 -21.62 25.90
C GLY A 15 -1.90 -21.57 24.46
N GLY A 16 -1.31 -20.46 24.02
CA GLY A 16 -0.66 -20.37 22.70
C GLY A 16 0.76 -20.94 22.72
N ASN A 17 1.30 -21.23 21.53
CA ASN A 17 2.68 -21.68 21.37
C ASN A 17 3.55 -20.51 20.86
N PRO A 18 4.51 -19.99 21.65
CA PRO A 18 5.35 -18.87 21.22
C PRO A 18 6.27 -19.23 20.03
N ASN A 19 6.52 -20.52 19.79
CA ASN A 19 7.29 -21.01 18.65
C ASN A 19 6.43 -21.24 17.39
N ASN A 20 5.12 -20.96 17.45
CA ASN A 20 4.20 -21.13 16.33
C ASN A 20 3.26 -19.93 16.20
N ILE A 21 3.85 -18.75 16.01
CA ILE A 21 3.11 -17.50 15.81
C ILE A 21 3.01 -17.23 14.30
N THR A 22 1.80 -17.03 13.79
CA THR A 22 1.57 -16.58 12.41
C THR A 22 1.13 -15.13 12.44
N LEU A 23 1.88 -14.26 11.75
CA LEU A 23 1.43 -12.90 11.51
C LEU A 23 0.52 -12.88 10.30
N PHE A 24 -0.63 -12.21 10.40
CA PHE A 24 -1.51 -11.98 9.28
C PHE A 24 -2.00 -10.55 9.26
N GLY A 25 -2.15 -9.98 8.07
CA GLY A 25 -2.58 -8.62 7.88
C GLY A 25 -3.05 -8.38 6.45
N GLU A 26 -3.86 -7.35 6.29
CA GLU A 26 -4.45 -6.92 5.02
C GLU A 26 -4.02 -5.47 4.73
N SER A 27 -3.83 -5.12 3.45
CA SER A 27 -3.44 -3.78 3.00
C SER A 27 -2.18 -3.29 3.72
N ALA A 28 -2.20 -2.14 4.40
CA ALA A 28 -1.09 -1.63 5.20
C ALA A 28 -0.67 -2.59 6.33
N GLY A 29 -1.58 -3.43 6.81
CA GLY A 29 -1.28 -4.54 7.71
C GLY A 29 -0.45 -5.63 7.03
N ALA A 30 -0.74 -5.98 5.76
CA ALA A 30 0.07 -6.90 4.96
C ALA A 30 1.47 -6.32 4.69
N VAL A 31 1.56 -5.02 4.37
CA VAL A 31 2.83 -4.30 4.31
C VAL A 31 3.57 -4.43 5.64
N SER A 32 2.91 -4.17 6.77
CA SER A 32 3.53 -4.29 8.10
C SER A 32 4.05 -5.70 8.40
N VAL A 33 3.28 -6.74 8.06
CA VAL A 33 3.71 -8.15 8.19
C VAL A 33 4.95 -8.41 7.33
N SER A 34 4.94 -7.93 6.09
CA SER A 34 6.07 -8.11 5.18
C SER A 34 7.32 -7.35 5.63
N LEU A 35 7.20 -6.13 6.15
CA LEU A 35 8.33 -5.42 6.76
C LEU A 35 8.87 -6.14 7.99
N HIS A 36 8.01 -6.82 8.76
CA HIS A 36 8.44 -7.67 9.87
C HIS A 36 9.24 -8.91 9.42
N LEU A 37 9.01 -9.42 8.21
CA LEU A 37 9.85 -10.47 7.60
C LEU A 37 11.25 -9.96 7.22
N LEU A 38 11.35 -8.68 6.85
CA LEU A 38 12.61 -8.04 6.45
C LEU A 38 13.43 -7.60 7.67
N SER A 39 12.77 -6.99 8.66
CA SER A 39 13.42 -6.37 9.81
C SER A 39 14.22 -7.38 10.66
N PRO A 40 15.51 -7.11 10.94
CA PRO A 40 16.31 -7.96 11.83
C PRO A 40 15.78 -7.97 13.27
N LEU A 41 15.04 -6.94 13.70
CA LEU A 41 14.51 -6.82 15.05
C LEU A 41 13.30 -7.73 15.31
N SER A 42 12.50 -8.04 14.28
CA SER A 42 11.25 -8.81 14.44
C SER A 42 11.27 -10.20 13.84
N ARG A 43 12.14 -10.48 12.85
CA ARG A 43 12.07 -11.74 12.07
C ARG A 43 12.23 -13.03 12.87
N ASN A 44 12.68 -12.94 14.12
CA ASN A 44 12.81 -14.07 15.04
C ASN A 44 11.66 -14.20 16.05
N LEU A 45 10.67 -13.30 16.04
CA LEU A 45 9.55 -13.27 17.00
C LEU A 45 8.29 -13.99 16.52
N PHE A 46 8.30 -14.49 15.28
CA PHE A 46 7.18 -15.20 14.69
C PHE A 46 7.66 -16.28 13.72
N SER A 47 6.78 -17.21 13.40
CA SER A 47 7.07 -18.41 12.64
C SER A 47 6.71 -18.24 11.17
N GLN A 48 5.49 -17.81 10.86
CA GLN A 48 4.94 -17.75 9.49
C GLN A 48 4.20 -16.44 9.23
N ALA A 49 3.92 -16.15 7.96
CA ALA A 49 3.26 -14.91 7.56
C ALA A 49 2.14 -15.11 6.53
N ILE A 50 1.08 -14.32 6.65
CA ILE A 50 -0.01 -14.20 5.70
C ILE A 50 -0.16 -12.72 5.34
N MET A 51 -0.16 -12.40 4.04
CA MET A 51 -0.21 -11.02 3.54
C MET A 51 -1.33 -10.91 2.51
N GLN A 52 -2.39 -10.18 2.83
CA GLN A 52 -3.56 -10.03 1.99
C GLN A 52 -3.51 -8.68 1.29
N SER A 53 -3.46 -8.66 -0.05
CA SER A 53 -3.54 -7.43 -0.84
C SER A 53 -2.50 -6.36 -0.44
N GLY A 54 -1.26 -6.78 -0.14
CA GLY A 54 -0.20 -5.83 0.21
C GLY A 54 1.19 -6.46 0.27
N SER A 55 2.19 -5.64 0.01
CA SER A 55 3.60 -6.04 -0.17
C SER A 55 4.53 -4.86 0.15
N PRO A 56 5.75 -5.09 0.66
CA PRO A 56 6.63 -3.99 1.06
C PRO A 56 7.26 -3.27 -0.13
N THR A 57 7.09 -3.78 -1.35
CA THR A 57 7.50 -3.12 -2.59
C THR A 57 6.42 -2.22 -3.19
N ALA A 58 5.22 -2.21 -2.61
CA ALA A 58 4.14 -1.33 -3.05
C ALA A 58 4.60 0.15 -3.00
N PRO A 59 4.26 0.97 -4.02
CA PRO A 59 4.70 2.38 -4.09
C PRO A 59 4.33 3.22 -2.86
N TRP A 60 3.25 2.83 -2.17
CA TRP A 60 2.71 3.49 -0.99
C TRP A 60 3.15 2.85 0.34
N GLY A 61 3.88 1.75 0.29
CA GLY A 61 4.29 0.98 1.47
C GLY A 61 5.43 1.62 2.25
N ILE A 62 6.30 2.40 1.59
CA ILE A 62 7.38 3.16 2.20
C ILE A 62 7.63 4.49 1.47
N ILE A 63 8.19 5.48 2.17
CA ILE A 63 8.68 6.72 1.56
C ILE A 63 10.16 6.97 1.87
N SER A 64 10.79 7.87 1.13
CA SER A 64 12.15 8.31 1.42
C SER A 64 12.20 9.14 2.70
N ARG A 65 13.35 9.15 3.38
CA ARG A 65 13.57 10.04 4.55
C ARG A 65 13.40 11.51 4.20
N GLU A 66 13.87 11.90 3.02
CA GLU A 66 13.78 13.26 2.54
C GLU A 66 12.33 13.71 2.41
N GLU A 67 11.50 12.93 1.73
CA GLU A 67 10.08 13.23 1.58
C GLU A 67 9.34 13.18 2.94
N SER A 68 9.71 12.24 3.82
CA SER A 68 9.14 12.18 5.17
C SER A 68 9.42 13.44 5.99
N ILE A 69 10.64 14.00 5.91
CA ILE A 69 10.99 15.27 6.55
C ILE A 69 10.15 16.41 5.95
N LEU A 70 10.08 16.50 4.63
CA LEU A 70 9.31 17.55 3.95
C LEU A 70 7.82 17.51 4.32
N ARG A 71 7.22 16.31 4.39
CA ARG A 71 5.82 16.15 4.83
C ARG A 71 5.62 16.52 6.28
N GLY A 72 6.57 16.20 7.17
CA GLY A 72 6.55 16.63 8.56
C GLY A 72 6.59 18.16 8.71
N LEU A 73 7.42 18.84 7.90
CA LEU A 73 7.49 20.30 7.88
C LEU A 73 6.21 20.94 7.31
N ARG A 74 5.62 20.36 6.25
CA ARG A 74 4.32 20.83 5.70
C ARG A 74 3.20 20.69 6.72
N LEU A 75 3.14 19.58 7.46
CA LEU A 75 2.16 19.41 8.54
C LEU A 75 2.38 20.47 9.62
N ALA A 76 3.64 20.70 10.03
CA ALA A 76 3.97 21.73 11.00
C ALA A 76 3.52 23.13 10.54
N GLU A 77 3.75 23.48 9.28
CA GLU A 77 3.23 24.71 8.68
C GLU A 77 1.70 24.79 8.75
N ALA A 78 1.00 23.73 8.32
CA ALA A 78 -0.47 23.68 8.29
C ALA A 78 -1.10 23.88 9.68
N VAL A 79 -0.47 23.37 10.73
CA VAL A 79 -0.94 23.53 12.12
C VAL A 79 -0.31 24.73 12.83
N ASN A 80 0.32 25.67 12.12
CA ASN A 80 0.92 26.89 12.69
C ASN A 80 2.02 26.60 13.73
N CYS A 81 2.87 25.62 13.46
CA CYS A 81 4.12 25.36 14.18
C CYS A 81 5.34 25.93 13.42
N PRO A 82 6.50 26.10 14.10
CA PRO A 82 7.77 26.28 13.41
C PRO A 82 7.97 25.15 12.40
N HIS A 83 8.53 25.46 11.24
CA HIS A 83 8.72 24.54 10.12
C HIS A 83 10.09 24.78 9.46
N ASP A 84 11.06 25.23 10.25
CA ASP A 84 12.44 25.37 9.82
C ASP A 84 13.13 24.00 9.86
N ARG A 85 13.77 23.63 8.75
CA ARG A 85 14.51 22.39 8.62
C ARG A 85 15.78 22.39 9.49
N ASP A 86 16.34 23.56 9.78
CA ASP A 86 17.56 23.68 10.58
C ASP A 86 17.27 23.56 12.09
N ASP A 87 16.01 23.67 12.52
CA ASP A 87 15.56 23.52 13.92
C ASP A 87 14.41 22.52 14.06
N ILE A 88 14.65 21.26 13.63
CA ILE A 88 13.70 20.15 13.80
C ILE A 88 13.27 19.94 15.25
N GLY A 89 14.12 20.30 16.22
CA GLY A 89 13.80 20.22 17.64
C GLY A 89 12.58 21.08 17.99
N ALA A 90 12.60 22.36 17.61
CA ALA A 90 11.48 23.28 17.82
C ALA A 90 10.21 22.85 17.07
N VAL A 91 10.35 22.30 15.86
CA VAL A 91 9.22 21.75 15.08
C VAL A 91 8.53 20.63 15.88
N VAL A 92 9.29 19.62 16.33
CA VAL A 92 8.76 18.46 17.04
C VAL A 92 8.16 18.86 18.40
N ASP A 93 8.79 19.76 19.14
CA ASP A 93 8.31 20.21 20.44
C ASP A 93 6.99 20.99 20.33
N CYS A 94 6.77 21.70 19.22
CA CYS A 94 5.49 22.34 18.94
C CYS A 94 4.42 21.29 18.57
N LEU A 95 4.73 20.38 17.64
CA LEU A 95 3.80 19.34 17.18
C LEU A 95 3.29 18.47 18.34
N LYS A 96 4.15 18.10 19.29
CA LYS A 96 3.77 17.33 20.50
C LYS A 96 2.75 18.01 21.41
N LYS A 97 2.56 19.33 21.28
CA LYS A 97 1.62 20.12 22.08
C LYS A 97 0.31 20.36 21.35
N LYS A 98 0.22 19.99 20.06
CA LYS A 98 -1.01 20.12 19.27
C LYS A 98 -2.01 19.05 19.68
N ASP A 99 -3.28 19.37 19.44
CA ASP A 99 -4.34 18.39 19.57
C ASP A 99 -4.16 17.31 18.50
N ALA A 100 -4.41 16.05 18.88
CA ALA A 100 -4.20 14.94 17.96
C ALA A 100 -5.17 14.99 16.76
N GLN A 101 -6.39 15.50 16.95
CA GLN A 101 -7.36 15.65 15.86
C GLN A 101 -6.90 16.73 14.89
N ASP A 102 -6.40 17.86 15.40
CA ASP A 102 -5.84 18.94 14.58
C ASP A 102 -4.66 18.46 13.72
N LEU A 103 -3.84 17.54 14.24
CA LEU A 103 -2.77 16.93 13.44
C LEU A 103 -3.33 16.08 12.29
N VAL A 104 -4.22 15.13 12.57
CA VAL A 104 -4.73 14.19 11.54
C VAL A 104 -5.60 14.88 10.49
N ASP A 105 -6.36 15.92 10.87
CA ASP A 105 -7.21 16.69 9.96
C ASP A 105 -6.39 17.51 8.95
N ASN A 106 -5.11 17.79 9.26
CA ASN A 106 -4.22 18.61 8.44
C ASN A 106 -3.09 17.81 7.76
N GLU A 107 -3.15 16.48 7.74
CA GLU A 107 -2.13 15.65 7.07
C GLU A 107 -2.25 15.66 5.54
N TRP A 108 -3.47 15.84 5.03
CA TRP A 108 -3.80 15.66 3.63
C TRP A 108 -3.59 16.96 2.83
N GLY A 109 -2.50 17.02 2.07
CA GLY A 109 -2.23 18.04 1.07
C GLY A 109 -2.58 17.57 -0.36
N THR A 110 -1.84 18.06 -1.35
CA THR A 110 -1.95 17.59 -2.74
C THR A 110 -1.19 16.27 -2.89
N LEU A 111 -1.90 15.15 -2.82
CA LEU A 111 -1.37 13.78 -2.99
C LEU A 111 -2.09 13.09 -4.14
N GLY A 112 -1.38 12.22 -4.87
CA GLY A 112 -1.96 11.39 -5.91
C GLY A 112 -2.82 10.24 -5.35
N ILE A 113 -3.43 9.46 -6.24
CA ILE A 113 -4.16 8.26 -5.83
C ILE A 113 -3.23 7.27 -5.11
N CYS A 114 -3.73 6.65 -4.03
CA CYS A 114 -2.99 5.71 -3.20
C CYS A 114 -1.68 6.28 -2.64
N GLU A 115 -1.54 7.59 -2.49
CA GLU A 115 -0.39 8.20 -1.79
C GLU A 115 -0.80 8.65 -0.39
N PHE A 116 -0.30 7.96 0.63
CA PHE A 116 -0.61 8.28 2.04
C PHE A 116 0.48 9.18 2.63
N PRO A 117 0.13 10.22 3.43
CA PRO A 117 1.06 11.24 3.88
C PRO A 117 2.17 10.69 4.79
N PHE A 118 1.82 9.90 5.80
CA PHE A 118 2.75 9.36 6.79
C PHE A 118 2.76 7.84 6.76
N VAL A 119 3.83 7.26 6.22
CA VAL A 119 4.03 5.80 6.05
C VAL A 119 5.44 5.42 6.50
N PRO A 120 5.78 4.11 6.61
CA PRO A 120 7.10 3.68 7.04
C PRO A 120 8.25 4.25 6.21
N ILE A 121 9.43 4.34 6.83
CA ILE A 121 10.69 4.74 6.20
C ILE A 121 11.78 3.71 6.51
N VAL A 122 12.88 3.74 5.76
CA VAL A 122 14.12 3.04 6.12
C VAL A 122 14.83 3.87 7.19
N ASP A 123 14.62 3.52 8.47
CA ASP A 123 15.02 4.26 9.66
C ASP A 123 16.43 3.92 10.19
N GLY A 124 17.04 2.84 9.69
CA GLY A 124 18.37 2.38 10.07
C GLY A 124 18.38 1.50 11.33
N ALA A 125 17.21 1.25 11.92
CA ALA A 125 17.06 0.39 13.09
C ALA A 125 16.02 -0.71 12.84
N PHE A 126 14.76 -0.35 12.56
CA PHE A 126 13.75 -1.33 12.16
C PHE A 126 14.06 -1.88 10.77
N LEU A 127 14.42 -1.03 9.82
CA LEU A 127 14.89 -1.40 8.49
C LEU A 127 16.23 -0.68 8.23
N ASP A 128 17.26 -1.45 7.91
CA ASP A 128 18.59 -0.96 7.55
C ASP A 128 18.79 -0.78 6.04
N GLU A 129 17.95 -1.40 5.22
CA GLU A 129 17.94 -1.27 3.76
C GLU A 129 16.52 -1.22 3.19
N SER A 130 16.38 -0.85 1.90
CA SER A 130 15.07 -0.83 1.24
C SER A 130 14.53 -2.24 1.01
N PRO A 131 13.19 -2.43 0.98
CA PRO A 131 12.58 -3.71 0.66
C PRO A 131 13.07 -4.32 -0.65
N GLN A 132 13.21 -3.52 -1.70
CA GLN A 132 13.73 -3.98 -2.99
C GLN A 132 15.15 -4.54 -2.86
N ARG A 133 16.00 -3.88 -2.06
CA ARG A 133 17.36 -4.36 -1.81
C ARG A 133 17.36 -5.63 -0.97
N ALA A 134 16.60 -5.68 0.11
CA ALA A 134 16.47 -6.86 0.97
C ALA A 134 16.00 -8.10 0.17
N LEU A 135 15.07 -7.91 -0.77
CA LEU A 135 14.64 -8.98 -1.67
C LEU A 135 15.75 -9.41 -2.64
N ALA A 136 16.44 -8.46 -3.27
CA ALA A 136 17.53 -8.73 -4.21
C ALA A 136 18.72 -9.44 -3.55
N THR A 137 19.08 -9.07 -2.32
CA THR A 137 20.17 -9.67 -1.54
C THR A 137 19.74 -10.90 -0.74
N LYS A 138 18.45 -11.24 -0.79
CA LYS A 138 17.84 -12.35 -0.05
C LYS A 138 17.92 -12.18 1.47
N ASN A 139 18.06 -10.95 1.98
CA ASN A 139 18.11 -10.62 3.39
C ASN A 139 16.70 -10.50 4.00
N PHE A 140 16.06 -11.64 4.21
CA PHE A 140 14.72 -11.71 4.80
C PHE A 140 14.50 -13.08 5.45
N LYS A 141 13.53 -13.16 6.37
CA LYS A 141 13.16 -14.41 7.05
C LYS A 141 12.81 -15.51 6.05
N LYS A 142 13.48 -16.66 6.14
CA LYS A 142 13.12 -17.86 5.37
C LYS A 142 12.03 -18.62 6.10
N THR A 143 10.81 -18.55 5.57
CA THR A 143 9.64 -19.22 6.12
C THR A 143 8.55 -19.36 5.07
N ASN A 144 7.52 -20.15 5.38
CA ASN A 144 6.33 -20.29 4.56
C ASN A 144 5.51 -19.00 4.60
N ILE A 145 5.01 -18.61 3.43
CA ILE A 145 4.10 -17.48 3.29
C ILE A 145 2.84 -17.87 2.52
N LEU A 146 1.73 -17.23 2.88
CA LEU A 146 0.50 -17.24 2.08
C LEU A 146 0.17 -15.79 1.72
N MET A 147 -0.13 -15.52 0.46
CA MET A 147 -0.52 -14.18 0.03
C MET A 147 -1.42 -14.21 -1.20
N GLY A 148 -1.99 -13.07 -1.55
CA GLY A 148 -2.86 -12.97 -2.70
C GLY A 148 -3.51 -11.61 -2.84
N SER A 149 -4.29 -11.47 -3.90
CA SER A 149 -5.02 -10.26 -4.25
C SER A 149 -6.49 -10.58 -4.51
N ASN A 150 -7.32 -9.54 -4.47
CA ASN A 150 -8.68 -9.53 -4.96
C ASN A 150 -8.69 -9.19 -6.46
N THR A 151 -9.83 -9.40 -7.10
CA THR A 151 -10.02 -9.09 -8.53
C THR A 151 -10.05 -7.59 -8.81
N GLU A 152 -10.71 -6.80 -7.95
CA GLU A 152 -10.95 -5.36 -8.12
C GLU A 152 -10.31 -4.55 -6.96
N GLU A 153 -8.98 -4.42 -6.97
CA GLU A 153 -8.24 -3.70 -5.92
C GLU A 153 -8.26 -2.17 -6.10
N GLY A 154 -8.56 -1.68 -7.30
CA GLY A 154 -8.46 -0.26 -7.64
C GLY A 154 -9.73 0.53 -7.32
N TYR A 155 -10.90 -0.08 -7.50
CA TYR A 155 -12.18 0.63 -7.43
C TYR A 155 -12.43 1.40 -6.15
N TYR A 156 -12.04 0.82 -4.99
CA TYR A 156 -12.20 1.51 -3.72
C TYR A 156 -11.50 2.88 -3.74
N PHE A 157 -10.23 2.91 -4.16
CA PHE A 157 -9.44 4.14 -4.18
C PHE A 157 -9.90 5.12 -5.25
N ILE A 158 -10.29 4.62 -6.42
CA ILE A 158 -10.78 5.47 -7.52
C ILE A 158 -12.07 6.17 -7.10
N LEU A 159 -12.99 5.48 -6.41
CA LEU A 159 -14.25 6.06 -5.94
C LEU A 159 -14.04 7.25 -4.99
N TYR A 160 -13.01 7.21 -4.15
CA TYR A 160 -12.68 8.31 -3.23
C TYR A 160 -11.78 9.38 -3.85
N TYR A 161 -11.13 9.10 -4.97
CA TYR A 161 -10.21 10.03 -5.64
C TYR A 161 -10.86 10.78 -6.81
N LEU A 162 -11.52 10.06 -7.73
CA LEU A 162 -12.21 10.61 -8.90
C LEU A 162 -13.72 10.77 -8.63
N THR A 163 -14.08 11.54 -7.60
CA THR A 163 -15.45 11.59 -7.05
C THR A 163 -16.53 12.05 -8.02
N GLU A 164 -16.18 12.88 -9.01
CA GLU A 164 -17.12 13.35 -10.04
C GLU A 164 -17.43 12.28 -11.09
N LEU A 165 -16.46 11.40 -11.36
CA LEU A 165 -16.55 10.37 -12.39
C LEU A 165 -17.04 9.02 -11.83
N PHE A 166 -16.60 8.67 -10.62
CA PHE A 166 -16.95 7.44 -9.91
C PHE A 166 -17.87 7.73 -8.73
N LYS A 167 -19.14 8.04 -9.03
CA LYS A 167 -20.16 8.20 -8.00
C LYS A 167 -20.54 6.84 -7.42
N LYS A 168 -20.87 6.82 -6.12
CA LYS A 168 -21.34 5.61 -5.42
C LYS A 168 -22.80 5.29 -5.78
N GLU A 169 -23.03 5.00 -7.05
CA GLU A 169 -24.32 4.64 -7.64
C GLU A 169 -24.15 3.53 -8.69
N GLU A 170 -25.26 2.92 -9.10
CA GLU A 170 -25.25 1.93 -10.18
C GLU A 170 -25.05 2.60 -11.55
N ASN A 171 -24.67 1.81 -12.55
CA ASN A 171 -24.58 2.23 -13.96
C ASN A 171 -23.54 3.35 -14.22
N ILE A 172 -22.33 3.19 -13.69
CA ILE A 172 -21.17 4.02 -14.08
C ILE A 172 -20.56 3.49 -15.38
N TYR A 173 -20.35 4.42 -16.32
CA TYR A 173 -19.81 4.20 -17.66
C TYR A 173 -18.75 5.25 -17.94
N ILE A 174 -17.62 4.86 -18.52
CA ILE A 174 -16.50 5.76 -18.77
C ILE A 174 -16.27 5.85 -20.28
N SER A 175 -16.51 7.02 -20.86
CA SER A 175 -16.19 7.24 -22.27
C SER A 175 -14.69 7.15 -22.51
N ARG A 176 -14.28 6.92 -23.77
CA ARG A 176 -12.86 6.88 -24.12
C ARG A 176 -12.12 8.17 -23.76
N GLN A 177 -12.77 9.33 -23.92
CA GLN A 177 -12.16 10.61 -23.57
C GLN A 177 -11.97 10.76 -22.06
N GLU A 178 -12.95 10.34 -21.25
CA GLU A 178 -12.83 10.33 -19.79
C GLU A 178 -11.75 9.37 -19.31
N PHE A 179 -11.63 8.19 -19.93
CA PHE A 179 -10.54 7.25 -19.68
C PHE A 179 -9.17 7.89 -19.93
N LEU A 180 -8.96 8.51 -21.10
CA LEU A 180 -7.68 9.15 -21.45
C LEU A 180 -7.30 10.28 -20.47
N THR A 181 -8.28 11.07 -20.04
CA THR A 181 -8.08 12.10 -19.01
C THR A 181 -7.74 11.47 -17.66
N SER A 182 -8.47 10.43 -17.25
CA SER A 182 -8.26 9.71 -15.99
C SER A 182 -6.87 9.07 -15.93
N VAL A 183 -6.35 8.52 -17.05
CA VAL A 183 -4.97 8.00 -17.09
C VAL A 183 -3.94 9.08 -16.74
N MET A 184 -4.17 10.33 -17.17
CA MET A 184 -3.29 11.45 -16.82
C MET A 184 -3.37 11.81 -15.34
N GLU A 185 -4.57 11.87 -14.78
CA GLU A 185 -4.83 12.23 -13.38
C GLU A 185 -4.35 11.16 -12.39
N LEU A 186 -4.53 9.88 -12.73
CA LEU A 186 -4.11 8.73 -11.91
C LEU A 186 -2.59 8.47 -11.99
N ASN A 187 -1.92 8.96 -13.04
CA ASN A 187 -0.48 8.75 -13.25
C ASN A 187 0.24 10.10 -13.50
N PRO A 188 0.24 11.03 -12.52
CA PRO A 188 0.71 12.39 -12.73
C PRO A 188 2.23 12.49 -12.91
N TYR A 189 3.00 11.52 -12.43
CA TYR A 189 4.47 11.58 -12.35
C TYR A 189 5.21 11.00 -13.56
N VAL A 190 4.49 10.40 -14.51
CA VAL A 190 5.10 9.78 -15.69
C VAL A 190 5.16 10.76 -16.88
N ASN A 191 6.07 10.50 -17.83
CA ASN A 191 6.15 11.29 -19.06
C ASN A 191 5.09 10.85 -20.11
N SER A 192 4.99 11.56 -21.22
CA SER A 192 4.00 11.28 -22.28
C SER A 192 4.15 9.91 -22.93
N VAL A 193 5.38 9.42 -23.11
CA VAL A 193 5.65 8.10 -23.70
C VAL A 193 5.14 6.99 -22.78
N ALA A 194 5.44 7.10 -21.48
CA ALA A 194 4.95 6.17 -20.47
C ALA A 194 3.41 6.20 -20.38
N ARG A 195 2.78 7.39 -20.46
CA ARG A 195 1.31 7.48 -20.53
C ARG A 195 0.72 6.77 -21.76
N GLN A 196 1.35 6.90 -22.92
CA GLN A 196 0.90 6.18 -24.13
C GLN A 196 1.02 4.66 -23.96
N ALA A 197 2.07 4.19 -23.28
CA ALA A 197 2.22 2.77 -22.95
C ALA A 197 1.11 2.29 -21.99
N ILE A 198 0.77 3.07 -20.96
CA ILE A 198 -0.33 2.74 -20.04
C ILE A 198 -1.67 2.66 -20.80
N VAL A 199 -1.97 3.65 -21.63
CA VAL A 199 -3.17 3.63 -22.48
C VAL A 199 -3.18 2.38 -23.36
N PHE A 200 -2.04 2.01 -23.96
CA PHE A 200 -1.96 0.85 -24.81
C PHE A 200 -2.19 -0.47 -24.06
N GLU A 201 -1.56 -0.62 -22.90
CA GLU A 201 -1.63 -1.84 -22.07
C GLU A 201 -3.06 -2.08 -21.55
N TYR A 202 -3.72 -1.02 -21.09
CA TYR A 202 -5.03 -1.11 -20.44
C TYR A 202 -6.22 -0.82 -21.37
N THR A 203 -6.04 -0.88 -22.70
CA THR A 203 -7.16 -0.78 -23.65
C THR A 203 -7.63 -2.17 -24.08
N ASP A 204 -8.94 -2.43 -23.98
CA ASP A 204 -9.55 -3.54 -24.71
C ASP A 204 -9.52 -3.24 -26.22
N TRP A 205 -8.52 -3.77 -26.92
CA TRP A 205 -8.34 -3.53 -28.35
C TRP A 205 -9.39 -4.18 -29.25
N LEU A 206 -10.22 -5.09 -28.71
CA LEU A 206 -11.37 -5.63 -29.44
C LEU A 206 -12.52 -4.63 -29.47
N ASN A 207 -12.72 -3.88 -28.37
CA ASN A 207 -13.75 -2.85 -28.25
C ASN A 207 -13.22 -1.58 -27.55
N PRO A 208 -12.36 -0.77 -28.20
CA PRO A 208 -11.65 0.34 -27.54
C PRO A 208 -12.55 1.44 -26.96
N GLU A 209 -13.75 1.59 -27.52
CA GLU A 209 -14.73 2.60 -27.12
C GLU A 209 -15.76 2.06 -26.12
N ASP A 210 -15.68 0.78 -25.72
CA ASP A 210 -16.65 0.20 -24.79
C ASP A 210 -16.53 0.88 -23.41
N PRO A 211 -17.63 1.46 -22.89
CA PRO A 211 -17.55 2.26 -21.68
C PRO A 211 -17.41 1.44 -20.39
N ILE A 212 -17.72 0.15 -20.43
CA ILE A 212 -17.51 -0.78 -19.31
C ILE A 212 -16.04 -1.20 -19.28
N SER A 213 -15.48 -1.60 -20.42
CA SER A 213 -14.05 -1.94 -20.54
C SER A 213 -13.16 -0.76 -20.15
N ASN A 214 -13.50 0.46 -20.56
CA ASN A 214 -12.75 1.66 -20.15
C ASN A 214 -12.85 1.93 -18.63
N ARG A 215 -13.98 1.63 -17.99
CA ARG A 215 -14.13 1.72 -16.53
C ARG A 215 -13.29 0.67 -15.81
N ASP A 216 -13.42 -0.59 -16.23
CA ASP A 216 -12.71 -1.72 -15.64
C ASP A 216 -11.19 -1.58 -15.83
N ALA A 217 -10.75 -0.97 -16.94
CA ALA A 217 -9.35 -0.64 -17.19
C ALA A 217 -8.75 0.32 -16.13
N LEU A 218 -9.54 1.28 -15.63
CA LEU A 218 -9.10 2.18 -14.55
C LEU A 218 -8.89 1.42 -13.24
N ASP A 219 -9.81 0.51 -12.89
CA ASP A 219 -9.60 -0.40 -11.76
C ASP A 219 -8.33 -1.22 -11.92
N LYS A 220 -8.13 -1.84 -13.09
CA LYS A 220 -6.99 -2.73 -13.31
C LYS A 220 -5.66 -1.98 -13.26
N MET A 221 -5.52 -0.80 -13.85
CA MET A 221 -4.26 -0.06 -13.79
C MET A 221 -3.89 0.37 -12.36
N VAL A 222 -4.89 0.79 -11.56
CA VAL A 222 -4.66 1.17 -10.16
C VAL A 222 -4.38 -0.07 -9.32
N GLY A 223 -5.20 -1.11 -9.45
CA GLY A 223 -5.08 -2.36 -8.71
C GLY A 223 -3.77 -3.09 -8.99
N ASP A 224 -3.36 -3.18 -10.26
CA ASP A 224 -2.11 -3.82 -10.67
C ASP A 224 -0.91 -3.07 -10.10
N TYR A 225 -0.82 -1.76 -10.34
CA TYR A 225 0.34 -0.96 -9.97
C TYR A 225 0.48 -0.82 -8.44
N HIS A 226 -0.60 -0.60 -7.71
CA HIS A 226 -0.54 -0.36 -6.27
C HIS A 226 -0.62 -1.65 -5.44
N PHE A 227 -1.18 -2.75 -5.95
CA PHE A 227 -1.43 -3.95 -5.15
C PHE A 227 -0.92 -5.23 -5.84
N THR A 228 -1.58 -5.69 -6.90
CA THR A 228 -1.41 -7.05 -7.45
C THR A 228 -0.01 -7.35 -7.93
N CYS A 229 0.62 -6.44 -8.68
CA CYS A 229 1.98 -6.67 -9.17
C CYS A 229 3.01 -6.74 -8.03
N ASN A 230 2.82 -5.95 -6.96
CA ASN A 230 3.72 -5.94 -5.81
C ASN A 230 3.60 -7.21 -4.97
N VAL A 231 2.37 -7.74 -4.84
CA VAL A 231 2.10 -9.06 -4.23
C VAL A 231 2.81 -10.16 -5.04
N ASN A 232 2.68 -10.12 -6.37
CA ASN A 232 3.33 -11.08 -7.26
C ASN A 232 4.86 -11.01 -7.19
N GLU A 233 5.45 -9.80 -7.17
CA GLU A 233 6.89 -9.62 -7.02
C GLU A 233 7.39 -10.26 -5.73
N PHE A 234 6.78 -9.94 -4.59
CA PHE A 234 7.22 -10.44 -3.30
C PHE A 234 7.11 -11.96 -3.21
N ALA A 235 5.99 -12.52 -3.67
CA ALA A 235 5.79 -13.97 -3.75
C ALA A 235 6.85 -14.66 -4.61
N TYR A 236 7.12 -14.10 -5.79
CA TYR A 236 8.14 -14.61 -6.70
C TYR A 236 9.52 -14.62 -6.04
N ARG A 237 9.95 -13.50 -5.45
CA ARG A 237 11.23 -13.39 -4.73
C ARG A 237 11.35 -14.36 -3.56
N TYR A 238 10.25 -14.64 -2.86
CA TYR A 238 10.22 -15.64 -1.80
C TYR A 238 10.34 -17.07 -2.33
N ALA A 239 9.71 -17.38 -3.46
CA ALA A 239 9.78 -18.69 -4.10
C ALA A 239 11.19 -18.99 -4.66
N GLU A 240 11.88 -17.99 -5.22
CA GLU A 240 13.23 -18.12 -5.80
C GLU A 240 14.29 -18.64 -4.81
N VAL A 241 14.06 -18.52 -3.50
CA VAL A 241 14.98 -19.00 -2.45
C VAL A 241 14.55 -20.33 -1.83
N GLY A 242 13.56 -21.01 -2.42
CA GLY A 242 13.09 -22.33 -2.00
C GLY A 242 12.10 -22.33 -0.83
N ASN A 243 11.51 -21.18 -0.46
CA ASN A 243 10.43 -21.15 0.52
C ASN A 243 9.13 -21.68 -0.09
N ASN A 244 8.24 -22.24 0.74
CA ASN A 244 6.88 -22.55 0.29
C ASN A 244 6.05 -21.26 0.22
N VAL A 245 5.45 -21.01 -0.94
CA VAL A 245 4.61 -19.85 -1.21
C VAL A 245 3.25 -20.34 -1.67
N TYR A 246 2.19 -19.92 -0.99
CA TYR A 246 0.81 -20.20 -1.39
C TYR A 246 0.18 -18.90 -1.88
N MET A 247 -0.15 -18.85 -3.17
CA MET A 247 -0.82 -17.70 -3.79
C MET A 247 -2.32 -17.95 -3.90
N TYR A 248 -3.13 -16.97 -3.53
CA TYR A 248 -4.58 -16.97 -3.80
C TYR A 248 -4.97 -15.81 -4.72
N TYR A 249 -6.10 -15.98 -5.41
CA TYR A 249 -6.77 -14.91 -6.12
C TYR A 249 -8.25 -14.94 -5.78
N TYR A 250 -8.69 -13.97 -4.98
CA TYR A 250 -10.03 -13.95 -4.39
C TYR A 250 -11.01 -13.26 -5.34
N LYS A 251 -12.07 -13.97 -5.73
CA LYS A 251 -13.03 -13.53 -6.77
C LYS A 251 -14.49 -13.47 -6.29
N HIS A 252 -14.73 -13.74 -5.01
CA HIS A 252 -16.10 -13.87 -4.53
C HIS A 252 -16.66 -12.51 -4.14
N ARG A 253 -17.73 -12.09 -4.81
CA ARG A 253 -18.55 -10.95 -4.38
C ARG A 253 -19.71 -11.46 -3.51
N THR A 254 -19.79 -10.98 -2.27
CA THR A 254 -20.86 -11.34 -1.34
C THR A 254 -22.22 -10.83 -1.84
N ILE A 255 -23.27 -11.65 -1.67
CA ILE A 255 -24.65 -11.35 -2.11
C ILE A 255 -25.19 -10.06 -1.45
N ALA A 256 -24.83 -9.82 -0.19
CA ALA A 256 -25.24 -8.65 0.58
C ALA A 256 -24.26 -7.46 0.48
N ASN A 257 -23.38 -7.44 -0.54
CA ASN A 257 -22.42 -6.35 -0.71
C ASN A 257 -23.17 -5.02 -0.97
N PRO A 258 -22.97 -3.97 -0.13
CA PRO A 258 -23.69 -2.70 -0.25
C PRO A 258 -23.07 -1.74 -1.29
N TRP A 259 -21.92 -2.08 -1.86
CA TRP A 259 -21.30 -1.31 -2.93
C TRP A 259 -22.00 -1.57 -4.26
N PRO A 260 -21.94 -0.64 -5.24
CA PRO A 260 -22.53 -0.85 -6.56
C PRO A 260 -22.09 -2.18 -7.21
N SER A 261 -22.92 -2.73 -8.08
CA SER A 261 -22.71 -4.06 -8.70
C SER A 261 -21.46 -4.16 -9.57
N TRP A 262 -20.96 -3.02 -10.05
CA TRP A 262 -19.79 -2.92 -10.91
C TRP A 262 -18.45 -2.90 -10.16
N THR A 263 -18.46 -2.78 -8.83
CA THR A 263 -17.25 -2.83 -8.00
C THR A 263 -16.81 -4.25 -7.68
#